data_AF-A0AAW7DXX2-F1
#
_entry.id   AF-A0AAW7DXX2-F1
#
_cell.length_a   1.000
_cell.length_b   1.000
_cell.length_c   1.000
_cell.angle_alpha   90.00
_cell.angle_beta   90.00
_cell.angle_gamma   90.00
#
_symmetry.space_group_name_H-M   'P 1'
#
loop_
_entity.id
_entity.type
_entity.pdbx_description
1 polymer ?
#
loop_
_entity_poly.entity_id
_entity_poly.type
_entity_poly.pdbx_seq_one_letter_code
_entity_poly.pdbx_strand_id
1 'polypeptide(L)'
;MQKDKCIICTIGTSIANGCELQREYFKPGYGWEEDTKEFERQISQRVAGLQQDVRRVSAEMNSLERLDLTPASKVILLATDNAASKACANGLKKLIEQHFSLADKNVEIKRIKGLQVHDVKALKEQGFRELVTTVLSYLTDDALNYQYEVILNPTGGYKGVMPFLTLLGMLYGKSSVYIFEHAEQLISLPPLPFSFDIEIYNRVVPALKRIDEQTAISEQEYYAHIIDYTEQEKPLFTSFIEPIGDNLVTISPLAEVLLSIENRNAVPMVSQSVIEQLQSDNTQPALALKRLIKNSVNPLWRKQHSEKWHQTDLIVIKQNATAERLAGFVKDNVFHVAYVFRTHEAYELELPKYDVQSAKKLKYKQWEITENVGQAQSDNSAGLLTERDQLLAQNLQLTETIKNLKEKADDNELIVMESKEQIDALQQKIATLEQQKEQANNTQQELKQQLKEQQTAQKATPKGFWSGLASFFKSRV
;
A
#
# COMPACT_ATOMS: atom_id res chain seq x y z
N MET A 1 -28.61 15.31 24.45
CA MET A 1 -27.40 16.09 24.76
C MET A 1 -26.63 16.29 23.47
N GLN A 2 -26.22 17.53 23.18
CA GLN A 2 -25.26 17.80 22.13
C GLN A 2 -23.91 17.23 22.56
N LYS A 3 -23.21 16.50 21.68
CA LYS A 3 -21.89 15.96 21.99
C LYS A 3 -20.86 17.09 21.98
N ASP A 4 -19.84 17.00 22.82
CA ASP A 4 -18.64 17.86 22.67
C ASP A 4 -17.88 17.48 21.39
N LYS A 5 -16.92 18.31 20.97
CA LYS A 5 -16.22 18.09 19.70
C LYS A 5 -14.87 17.40 19.90
N CYS A 6 -14.54 16.49 18.99
CA CYS A 6 -13.20 15.93 18.84
C CYS A 6 -12.67 16.32 17.46
N ILE A 7 -11.66 17.18 17.42
CA ILE A 7 -11.10 17.70 16.17
C ILE A 7 -9.83 16.92 15.82
N ILE A 8 -9.82 16.25 14.67
CA ILE A 8 -8.60 15.64 14.12
C ILE A 8 -8.01 16.63 13.11
N CYS A 9 -6.94 17.31 13.51
CA CYS A 9 -6.37 18.44 12.79
C CYS A 9 -4.98 18.13 12.27
N THR A 10 -4.75 18.32 10.97
CA THR A 10 -3.41 18.24 10.39
C THR A 10 -2.66 19.54 10.64
N ILE A 11 -1.35 19.42 10.91
CA ILE A 11 -0.53 20.58 11.20
C ILE A 11 0.34 20.95 10.01
N GLY A 12 0.43 22.25 9.77
CA GLY A 12 1.45 22.90 8.98
C GLY A 12 2.41 23.66 9.87
N THR A 13 3.06 24.63 9.24
CA THR A 13 4.18 25.34 9.85
C THR A 13 3.94 26.84 9.95
N SER A 14 2.69 27.27 9.73
CA SER A 14 2.30 28.68 9.71
C SER A 14 2.49 29.38 11.06
N ILE A 15 2.36 28.62 12.17
CA ILE A 15 2.65 29.11 13.52
C ILE A 15 4.08 29.63 13.67
N ALA A 16 5.03 29.07 12.92
CA ALA A 16 6.44 29.44 12.94
C ALA A 16 6.81 30.58 11.97
N ASN A 17 5.84 31.17 11.26
CA ASN A 17 6.11 32.22 10.27
C ASN A 17 6.90 33.40 10.85
N GLY A 18 8.09 33.65 10.30
CA GLY A 18 8.96 34.75 10.75
C GLY A 18 9.88 34.38 11.92
N CYS A 19 9.88 33.13 12.39
CA CYS A 19 10.95 32.63 13.26
C CYS A 19 12.23 32.44 12.45
N GLU A 20 13.38 32.79 13.01
CA GLU A 20 14.68 32.71 12.33
C GLU A 20 15.01 31.27 11.94
N LEU A 21 14.74 30.33 12.84
CA LEU A 21 15.01 28.90 12.65
C LEU A 21 14.05 28.21 11.67
N GLN A 22 12.97 28.87 11.25
CA GLN A 22 11.98 28.29 10.32
C GLN A 22 12.65 27.80 9.03
N ARG A 23 13.53 28.61 8.43
CA ARG A 23 14.20 28.26 7.16
C ARG A 23 15.21 27.13 7.30
N GLU A 24 15.77 26.95 8.48
CA GLU A 24 16.77 25.92 8.75
C GLU A 24 16.10 24.56 8.88
N TYR A 25 15.14 24.43 9.79
CA TYR A 25 14.44 23.16 10.05
C TYR A 25 13.55 22.68 8.90
N PHE A 26 13.26 23.54 7.91
CA PHE A 26 12.51 23.14 6.71
C PHE A 26 13.39 22.46 5.66
N LYS A 27 14.72 22.58 5.77
CA LYS A 27 15.65 21.88 4.88
C LYS A 27 15.59 20.37 5.14
N PRO A 28 15.94 19.53 4.14
CA PRO A 28 16.15 18.11 4.36
C PRO A 28 17.20 17.86 5.45
N GLY A 29 17.08 16.74 6.16
CA GLY A 29 18.07 16.28 7.15
C GLY A 29 17.68 16.47 8.62
N TYR A 30 16.64 17.26 8.93
CA TYR A 30 16.17 17.45 10.30
C TYR A 30 15.04 16.47 10.66
N GLY A 31 15.42 15.31 11.20
CA GLY A 31 14.49 14.26 11.63
C GLY A 31 13.69 14.64 12.89
N TRP A 32 12.61 13.91 13.17
CA TRP A 32 11.76 14.18 14.35
C TRP A 32 12.52 14.22 15.69
N GLU A 33 13.59 13.44 15.83
CA GLU A 33 14.33 13.32 17.09
C GLU A 33 15.25 14.51 17.38
N GLU A 34 15.43 15.43 16.44
CA GLU A 34 16.25 16.63 16.64
C GLU A 34 15.77 17.48 17.83
N ASP A 35 16.71 18.18 18.48
CA ASP A 35 16.37 19.14 19.52
C ASP A 35 15.71 20.36 18.90
N THR A 36 14.48 20.64 19.32
CA THR A 36 13.63 21.72 18.82
C THR A 36 13.42 22.83 19.85
N LYS A 37 14.06 22.77 21.03
CA LYS A 37 13.78 23.69 22.14
C LYS A 37 13.93 25.16 21.78
N GLU A 38 15.00 25.52 21.08
CA GLU A 38 15.22 26.91 20.67
C GLU A 38 14.18 27.35 19.62
N PHE A 39 13.82 26.46 18.70
CA PHE A 39 12.77 26.75 17.73
C PHE A 39 11.40 26.93 18.41
N GLU A 40 11.06 26.06 19.36
CA GLU A 40 9.86 26.18 20.19
C GLU A 40 9.84 27.46 21.03
N ARG A 41 11.00 27.92 21.50
CA ARG A 41 11.15 29.20 22.20
C ARG A 41 10.81 30.37 21.27
N GLN A 42 11.32 30.37 20.05
CA GLN A 42 10.99 31.41 19.04
C GLN A 42 9.50 31.39 18.67
N ILE A 43 8.92 30.21 18.49
CA ILE A 43 7.48 30.06 18.25
C ILE A 43 6.69 30.65 19.42
N SER A 44 7.07 30.35 20.67
CA SER A 44 6.39 30.88 21.86
C SER A 44 6.47 32.41 21.93
N GLN A 45 7.61 33.01 21.59
CA GLN A 45 7.77 34.47 21.54
C GLN A 45 6.87 35.11 20.47
N ARG A 46 6.82 34.49 19.28
CA ARG A 46 5.93 34.93 18.21
C ARG A 46 4.46 34.86 18.63
N VAL A 47 4.04 33.75 19.23
CA VAL A 47 2.67 33.54 19.70
C VAL A 47 2.29 34.60 20.74
N ALA A 48 3.18 34.89 21.69
CA ALA A 48 2.97 35.93 22.70
C ALA A 48 2.73 37.31 22.07
N GLY A 49 3.43 37.64 20.97
CA GLY A 49 3.23 38.90 20.23
C GLY A 49 1.91 39.00 19.46
N LEU A 50 1.17 37.91 19.30
CA LEU A 50 -0.07 37.83 18.51
C LEU A 50 -1.30 37.41 19.32
N GLN A 51 -1.21 37.35 20.65
CA GLN A 51 -2.32 36.88 21.50
C GLN A 51 -3.62 37.67 21.33
N GLN A 52 -3.55 38.94 20.92
CA GLN A 52 -4.71 39.79 20.64
C GLN A 52 -5.51 39.35 19.40
N ASP A 53 -4.90 38.56 18.50
CA ASP A 53 -5.54 38.03 17.29
C ASP A 53 -5.00 36.62 17.00
N VAL A 54 -5.49 35.67 17.80
CA VAL A 54 -5.06 34.27 17.74
C VAL A 54 -5.30 33.61 16.38
N ARG A 55 -6.27 34.12 15.60
CA ARG A 55 -6.60 33.64 14.25
C ARG A 55 -5.47 33.90 13.26
N ARG A 56 -4.62 34.91 13.51
CA ARG A 56 -3.44 35.23 12.69
C ARG A 56 -2.19 34.46 13.09
N VAL A 57 -2.24 33.73 14.22
CA VAL A 57 -1.11 32.92 14.67
C VAL A 57 -0.83 31.81 13.66
N SER A 58 -1.88 31.08 13.25
CA SER A 58 -1.76 29.93 12.36
C SER A 58 -3.09 29.59 11.67
N ALA A 59 -3.03 28.84 10.57
CA ALA A 59 -4.22 28.34 9.86
C ALA A 59 -5.08 27.43 10.76
N GLU A 60 -4.43 26.67 11.64
CA GLU A 60 -5.05 25.77 12.61
C GLU A 60 -5.83 26.56 13.66
N MET A 61 -5.22 27.59 14.26
CA MET A 61 -5.95 28.44 15.21
C MET A 61 -7.09 29.21 14.53
N ASN A 62 -6.90 29.63 13.28
CA ASN A 62 -7.96 30.26 12.51
C ASN A 62 -9.20 29.35 12.37
N SER A 63 -9.00 28.04 12.13
CA SER A 63 -10.10 27.09 12.03
C SER A 63 -10.67 26.66 13.37
N LEU A 64 -9.83 26.36 14.37
CA LEU A 64 -10.28 25.96 15.70
C LEU A 64 -11.13 27.04 16.39
N GLU A 65 -10.79 28.32 16.20
CA GLU A 65 -11.56 29.47 16.72
C GLU A 65 -13.01 29.56 16.23
N ARG A 66 -13.34 28.87 15.14
CA ARG A 66 -14.68 28.88 14.53
C ARG A 66 -15.45 27.60 14.78
N LEU A 67 -14.87 26.69 15.57
CA LEU A 67 -15.44 25.39 15.88
C LEU A 67 -16.08 25.36 17.27
N ASP A 68 -16.27 26.49 17.94
CA ASP A 68 -16.92 26.61 19.26
C ASP A 68 -16.45 25.52 20.24
N LEU A 69 -15.13 25.42 20.44
CA LEU A 69 -14.56 24.43 21.35
C LEU A 69 -14.88 24.79 22.81
N THR A 70 -15.12 23.75 23.61
CA THR A 70 -15.40 23.84 25.05
C THR A 70 -14.22 23.25 25.83
N PRO A 71 -14.08 23.52 27.14
CA PRO A 71 -13.07 22.86 27.99
C PRO A 71 -13.12 21.31 27.97
N ALA A 72 -14.26 20.73 27.60
CA ALA A 72 -14.46 19.28 27.48
C ALA A 72 -14.13 18.73 26.09
N SER A 73 -13.94 19.59 25.09
CA SER A 73 -13.56 19.21 23.72
C SER A 73 -12.19 18.56 23.67
N LYS A 74 -11.91 17.85 22.59
CA LYS A 74 -10.63 17.16 22.33
C LYS A 74 -10.04 17.61 21.00
N VAL A 75 -8.72 17.74 20.93
CA VAL A 75 -7.98 18.09 19.71
C VAL A 75 -6.83 17.09 19.52
N ILE A 76 -6.78 16.46 18.35
CA ILE A 76 -5.72 15.55 17.92
C ILE A 76 -4.93 16.26 16.81
N LEU A 77 -3.66 16.56 17.06
CA LEU A 77 -2.75 17.19 16.12
C LEU A 77 -1.95 16.11 15.37
N LEU A 78 -2.15 15.98 14.07
CA LEU A 78 -1.42 15.05 13.21
C LEU A 78 -0.18 15.72 12.64
N ALA A 79 0.98 15.31 13.14
CA ALA A 79 2.29 15.88 12.83
C ALA A 79 3.04 15.04 11.79
N THR A 80 3.59 15.72 10.78
CA THR A 80 4.52 15.13 9.81
C THR A 80 5.84 14.71 10.48
N ASP A 81 6.53 13.72 9.90
CA ASP A 81 7.70 13.08 10.47
C ASP A 81 9.00 13.91 10.30
N ASN A 82 9.06 15.09 10.93
CA ASN A 82 10.25 15.94 10.93
C ASN A 82 10.30 16.90 12.13
N ALA A 83 11.48 17.45 12.40
CA ALA A 83 11.74 18.36 13.50
C ALA A 83 10.89 19.65 13.46
N ALA A 84 10.70 20.24 12.27
CA ALA A 84 9.92 21.46 12.14
C ALA A 84 8.47 21.26 12.58
N SER A 85 7.88 20.14 12.18
CA SER A 85 6.53 19.72 12.55
C SER A 85 6.40 19.50 14.06
N LYS A 86 7.38 18.82 14.68
CA LYS A 86 7.44 18.65 16.14
C LYS A 86 7.42 19.98 16.88
N ALA A 87 8.28 20.93 16.48
CA ALA A 87 8.33 22.26 17.10
C ALA A 87 6.99 23.00 16.96
N CYS A 88 6.39 22.96 15.76
CA CYS A 88 5.09 23.58 15.48
C CYS A 88 3.96 22.91 16.29
N ALA A 89 3.94 21.57 16.37
CA ALA A 89 2.95 20.81 17.14
C ALA A 89 3.01 21.16 18.62
N ASN A 90 4.21 21.23 19.20
CA ASN A 90 4.41 21.60 20.60
C ASN A 90 3.95 23.04 20.89
N GLY A 91 4.24 23.97 19.96
CA GLY A 91 3.76 25.35 20.05
C GLY A 91 2.23 25.45 19.96
N LEU A 92 1.61 24.74 19.00
CA LEU A 92 0.16 24.67 18.83
C LEU A 92 -0.52 24.05 20.04
N LYS A 93 0.00 22.93 20.56
CA LYS A 93 -0.55 22.25 21.74
C LYS A 93 -0.68 23.20 22.93
N LYS A 94 0.43 23.86 23.30
CA LYS A 94 0.46 24.84 24.41
C LYS A 94 -0.55 25.98 24.20
N LEU A 95 -0.63 26.50 22.98
CA LEU A 95 -1.55 27.59 22.64
C LEU A 95 -3.01 27.14 22.73
N ILE A 96 -3.34 25.97 22.19
CA ILE A 96 -4.70 25.40 22.19
C ILE A 96 -5.17 25.13 23.62
N GLU A 97 -4.33 24.54 24.46
CA GLU A 97 -4.62 24.29 25.88
C GLU A 97 -4.97 25.58 26.62
N GLN A 98 -4.13 26.61 26.46
CA GLN A 98 -4.30 27.90 27.13
C GLN A 98 -5.53 28.65 26.62
N HIS A 99 -5.68 28.74 25.30
CA HIS A 99 -6.70 29.56 24.67
C HIS A 99 -8.11 29.00 24.86
N PHE A 100 -8.28 27.68 24.73
CA PHE A 100 -9.58 27.01 24.90
C PHE A 100 -9.80 26.44 26.30
N SER A 101 -8.86 26.64 27.23
CA SER A 101 -8.89 26.06 28.58
C SER A 101 -9.06 24.53 28.59
N LEU A 102 -8.40 23.85 27.63
CA LEU A 102 -8.40 22.40 27.54
C LEU A 102 -7.37 21.80 28.51
N ALA A 103 -7.72 20.68 29.13
CA ALA A 103 -6.75 19.89 29.89
C ALA A 103 -5.67 19.31 28.95
N ASP A 104 -4.44 19.15 29.43
CA ASP A 104 -3.31 18.58 28.65
C ASP A 104 -3.67 17.24 27.98
N LYS A 105 -4.42 16.38 28.67
CA LYS A 105 -4.90 15.09 28.12
C LYS A 105 -5.88 15.21 26.94
N ASN A 106 -6.49 16.39 26.75
CA ASN A 106 -7.44 16.66 25.68
C ASN A 106 -6.76 17.23 24.42
N VAL A 107 -5.46 17.52 24.47
CA VAL A 107 -4.69 17.98 23.30
C VAL A 107 -3.54 17.02 23.04
N GLU A 108 -3.70 16.18 22.03
CA GLU A 108 -2.80 15.09 21.73
C GLU A 108 -1.99 15.38 20.46
N ILE A 109 -0.70 15.07 20.47
CA ILE A 109 0.16 15.12 19.28
C ILE A 109 0.40 13.69 18.80
N LYS A 110 0.02 13.40 17.56
CA LYS A 110 0.33 12.15 16.87
C LYS A 110 1.33 12.41 15.76
N ARG A 111 2.56 11.93 15.96
CA ARG A 111 3.56 11.81 14.88
C ARG A 111 3.11 10.73 13.91
N ILE A 112 3.00 11.09 12.64
CA ILE A 112 2.72 10.14 11.56
C ILE A 112 4.05 9.76 10.92
N LYS A 113 4.60 8.60 11.29
CA LYS A 113 5.90 8.12 10.79
C LYS A 113 5.91 8.01 9.27
N GLY A 114 7.02 8.40 8.65
CA GLY A 114 7.18 8.39 7.19
C GLY A 114 6.41 9.50 6.45
N LEU A 115 5.49 10.21 7.10
CA LEU A 115 4.75 11.31 6.46
C LEU A 115 5.63 12.56 6.37
N GLN A 116 6.38 12.69 5.26
CA GLN A 116 7.34 13.77 5.03
C GLN A 116 7.51 14.07 3.53
N VAL A 117 8.10 15.20 3.16
CA VAL A 117 8.12 15.70 1.76
C VAL A 117 9.46 15.53 1.04
N HIS A 118 10.52 15.18 1.75
CA HIS A 118 11.88 15.09 1.21
C HIS A 118 12.25 13.67 0.75
N ASP A 119 11.60 12.65 1.30
CA ASP A 119 11.69 11.24 0.90
C ASP A 119 10.32 10.76 0.41
N VAL A 120 10.14 10.79 -0.90
CA VAL A 120 8.90 10.37 -1.56
C VAL A 120 8.66 8.86 -1.38
N LYS A 121 9.73 8.06 -1.25
CA LYS A 121 9.60 6.61 -1.06
C LYS A 121 9.03 6.32 0.32
N ALA A 122 9.60 6.90 1.38
CA ALA A 122 9.08 6.77 2.73
C ALA A 122 7.64 7.33 2.86
N LEU A 123 7.34 8.43 2.17
CA LEU A 123 5.98 8.99 2.12
C LEU A 123 4.95 8.01 1.55
N LYS A 124 5.28 7.36 0.44
CA LYS A 124 4.39 6.38 -0.23
C LYS A 124 4.29 5.08 0.55
N GLU A 125 5.43 4.45 0.83
CA GLU A 125 5.49 3.11 1.41
C GLU A 125 5.05 3.07 2.88
N GLN A 126 5.14 4.18 3.61
CA GLN A 126 4.81 4.24 5.04
C GLN A 126 3.91 5.43 5.40
N GLY A 127 4.24 6.65 4.96
CA GLY A 127 3.61 7.88 5.43
C GLY A 127 2.09 7.93 5.26
N PHE A 128 1.59 7.61 4.07
CA PHE A 128 0.14 7.59 3.81
C PHE A 128 -0.58 6.46 4.55
N ARG A 129 0.02 5.27 4.62
CA ARG A 129 -0.51 4.13 5.39
C ARG A 129 -0.63 4.48 6.87
N GLU A 130 0.41 5.04 7.47
CA GLU A 130 0.41 5.46 8.89
C GLU A 130 -0.62 6.57 9.15
N LEU A 131 -0.78 7.51 8.20
CA LEU A 131 -1.80 8.56 8.31
C LEU A 131 -3.20 7.96 8.35
N VAL A 132 -3.50 7.09 7.39
CA VAL A 132 -4.81 6.46 7.26
C VAL A 132 -5.13 5.62 8.50
N THR A 133 -4.24 4.72 8.89
CA THR A 133 -4.42 3.84 10.05
C THR A 133 -4.59 4.63 11.36
N THR A 134 -3.79 5.69 11.56
CA THR A 134 -3.93 6.58 12.71
C THR A 134 -5.30 7.25 12.74
N VAL A 135 -5.74 7.85 11.62
CA VAL A 135 -7.06 8.51 11.56
C VAL A 135 -8.19 7.51 11.77
N LEU A 136 -8.10 6.33 11.15
CA LEU A 136 -9.07 5.25 11.30
C LEU A 136 -9.26 4.85 12.75
N SER A 137 -8.17 4.73 13.53
CA SER A 137 -8.25 4.36 14.96
C SER A 137 -9.15 5.29 15.78
N TYR A 138 -9.27 6.57 15.39
CA TYR A 138 -10.21 7.50 16.02
C TYR A 138 -11.61 7.44 15.41
N LEU A 139 -11.69 7.26 14.09
CA LEU A 139 -12.98 7.19 13.39
C LEU A 139 -13.79 5.95 13.80
N THR A 140 -13.11 4.86 14.17
CA THR A 140 -13.72 3.57 14.57
C THR A 140 -13.80 3.37 16.08
N ASP A 141 -13.33 4.31 16.90
CA ASP A 141 -13.44 4.23 18.36
C ASP A 141 -14.88 4.54 18.81
N ASP A 142 -15.61 3.50 19.24
CA ASP A 142 -17.00 3.62 19.69
C ASP A 142 -17.16 4.51 20.92
N ALA A 143 -16.20 4.50 21.86
CA ALA A 143 -16.27 5.31 23.07
C ALA A 143 -16.08 6.79 22.73
N LEU A 144 -15.10 7.09 21.87
CA LEU A 144 -14.86 8.44 21.36
C LEU A 144 -16.08 8.93 20.57
N ASN A 145 -16.62 8.10 19.67
CA ASN A 145 -17.79 8.43 18.87
C ASN A 145 -19.07 8.60 19.70
N TYR A 146 -19.20 7.91 20.84
CA TYR A 146 -20.31 8.10 21.76
C TYR A 146 -20.23 9.45 22.47
N GLN A 147 -19.03 9.81 22.93
CA GLN A 147 -18.79 11.02 23.71
C GLN A 147 -18.72 12.29 22.85
N TYR A 148 -18.18 12.18 21.63
CA TYR A 148 -17.81 13.32 20.80
C TYR A 148 -18.46 13.32 19.41
N GLU A 149 -18.70 14.53 18.89
CA GLU A 149 -18.80 14.80 17.47
C GLU A 149 -17.39 14.88 16.88
N VAL A 150 -17.01 13.90 16.07
CA VAL A 150 -15.69 13.86 15.43
C VAL A 150 -15.71 14.69 14.15
N ILE A 151 -14.81 15.65 14.04
CA ILE A 151 -14.67 16.57 12.91
C ILE A 151 -13.24 16.51 12.38
N LEU A 152 -13.09 16.36 11.06
CA LEU A 152 -11.79 16.37 10.40
C LEU A 152 -11.44 17.80 9.97
N ASN A 153 -10.25 18.26 10.35
CA ASN A 153 -9.78 19.60 10.07
C ASN A 153 -8.46 19.57 9.27
N PRO A 154 -8.53 19.33 7.95
CA PRO A 154 -7.36 19.27 7.08
C PRO A 154 -6.79 20.66 6.69
N THR A 155 -6.99 21.71 7.51
CA THR A 155 -6.61 23.10 7.14
C THR A 155 -5.11 23.36 7.14
N GLY A 156 -4.34 22.65 7.98
CA GLY A 156 -2.89 22.81 8.09
C GLY A 156 -2.13 21.69 7.39
N GLY A 157 -0.92 21.98 6.93
CA GLY A 157 0.05 20.93 6.58
C GLY A 157 0.18 20.61 5.10
N TYR A 158 0.69 19.40 4.83
CA TYR A 158 1.00 18.93 3.49
C TYR A 158 -0.29 18.73 2.68
N LYS A 159 -0.48 19.51 1.61
CA LYS A 159 -1.72 19.49 0.80
C LYS A 159 -2.09 18.09 0.27
N GLY A 160 -1.10 17.20 0.10
CA GLY A 160 -1.33 15.82 -0.32
C GLY A 160 -2.09 14.96 0.69
N VAL A 161 -2.22 15.36 1.96
CA VAL A 161 -3.02 14.62 2.96
C VAL A 161 -4.51 14.97 2.93
N MET A 162 -4.88 16.14 2.39
CA MET A 162 -6.26 16.61 2.42
C MET A 162 -7.25 15.64 1.74
N PRO A 163 -6.95 15.04 0.58
CA PRO A 163 -7.86 14.10 -0.07
C PRO A 163 -8.16 12.87 0.79
N PHE A 164 -7.15 12.33 1.48
CA PHE A 164 -7.31 11.16 2.37
C PHE A 164 -8.26 11.47 3.52
N LEU A 165 -8.05 12.57 4.25
CA LEU A 165 -8.93 12.97 5.35
C LEU A 165 -10.34 13.24 4.85
N THR A 166 -10.48 13.95 3.73
CA THR A 166 -11.81 14.27 3.18
C THR A 166 -12.58 13.00 2.82
N LEU A 167 -11.93 12.04 2.15
CA LEU A 167 -12.54 10.76 1.78
C LEU A 167 -12.90 9.92 3.01
N LEU A 168 -12.01 9.84 4.00
CA LEU A 168 -12.28 9.17 5.27
C LEU A 168 -13.47 9.79 6.01
N GLY A 169 -13.57 11.12 6.01
CA GLY A 169 -14.73 11.84 6.55
C GLY A 169 -16.03 11.41 5.87
N MET A 170 -16.05 11.41 4.53
CA MET A 170 -17.22 10.98 3.76
C MET A 170 -17.62 9.53 4.07
N LEU A 171 -16.66 8.60 4.03
CA LEU A 171 -16.90 7.17 4.27
C LEU A 171 -17.47 6.90 5.67
N TYR A 172 -16.91 7.53 6.70
CA TYR A 172 -17.34 7.34 8.08
C TYR A 172 -18.50 8.26 8.49
N GLY A 173 -18.99 9.09 7.57
CA GLY A 173 -20.05 10.07 7.83
C GLY A 173 -19.65 11.11 8.87
N LYS A 174 -18.41 11.57 8.83
CA LYS A 174 -17.88 12.66 9.64
C LYS A 174 -17.71 13.91 8.79
N SER A 175 -18.02 15.06 9.38
CA SER A 175 -17.84 16.36 8.70
C SER A 175 -16.36 16.69 8.58
N SER A 176 -15.99 17.30 7.46
CA SER A 176 -14.68 17.91 7.26
C SER A 176 -14.84 19.43 7.21
N VAL A 177 -13.89 20.18 7.77
CA VAL A 177 -13.92 21.64 7.76
C VAL A 177 -12.74 22.21 7.01
N TYR A 178 -12.98 23.33 6.33
CA TYR A 178 -11.96 24.00 5.53
C TYR A 178 -12.12 25.52 5.65
N ILE A 179 -10.98 26.22 5.63
CA ILE A 179 -10.92 27.68 5.49
C ILE A 179 -10.19 27.98 4.19
N PHE A 180 -10.87 28.71 3.31
CA PHE A 180 -10.25 29.23 2.10
C PHE A 180 -9.31 30.39 2.46
N GLU A 181 -8.12 30.43 1.86
CA GLU A 181 -7.17 31.52 2.12
C GLU A 181 -7.84 32.88 1.84
N HIS A 182 -7.78 33.78 2.83
CA HIS A 182 -8.43 35.11 2.83
C HIS A 182 -9.97 35.15 3.03
N ALA A 183 -10.63 34.02 3.23
CA ALA A 183 -12.05 33.99 3.61
C ALA A 183 -12.23 34.00 5.14
N GLU A 184 -13.21 34.75 5.64
CA GLU A 184 -13.54 34.79 7.07
C GLU A 184 -14.43 33.62 7.51
N GLN A 185 -15.08 32.93 6.57
CA GLN A 185 -16.08 31.89 6.86
C GLN A 185 -15.46 30.49 6.87
N LEU A 186 -15.81 29.71 7.89
CA LEU A 186 -15.53 28.28 7.96
C LEU A 186 -16.49 27.55 7.02
N ILE A 187 -15.96 26.82 6.05
CA ILE A 187 -16.74 25.96 5.16
C ILE A 187 -16.80 24.58 5.79
N SER A 188 -18.00 24.16 6.20
CA SER A 188 -18.25 22.78 6.57
C SER A 188 -18.61 22.00 5.31
N LEU A 189 -17.85 20.95 5.03
CA LEU A 189 -18.15 19.98 4.00
C LEU A 189 -18.93 18.83 4.66
N PRO A 190 -20.27 18.78 4.50
CA PRO A 190 -21.04 17.66 5.01
C PRO A 190 -20.60 16.37 4.30
N PRO A 191 -20.58 15.23 5.00
CA PRO A 191 -20.23 13.98 4.38
C PRO A 191 -21.32 13.61 3.36
N LEU A 192 -20.96 13.58 2.07
CA LEU A 192 -21.81 12.93 1.08
C LEU A 192 -21.84 11.42 1.40
N PRO A 193 -23.01 10.77 1.40
CA PRO A 193 -23.08 9.31 1.54
C PRO A 193 -22.41 8.68 0.31
N PHE A 194 -21.12 8.39 0.45
CA PHE A 194 -20.29 7.69 -0.50
C PHE A 194 -20.05 6.27 0.03
N SER A 195 -20.32 5.28 -0.81
CA SER A 195 -20.11 3.87 -0.49
C SER A 195 -19.28 3.22 -1.59
N PHE A 196 -18.59 2.16 -1.23
CA PHE A 196 -17.81 1.38 -2.19
C PHE A 196 -18.69 0.45 -3.00
N ASP A 197 -18.23 0.14 -4.21
CA ASP A 197 -18.77 -0.96 -4.98
C ASP A 197 -18.33 -2.28 -4.33
N ILE A 198 -19.26 -2.87 -3.58
CA ILE A 198 -19.01 -4.11 -2.84
C ILE A 198 -18.84 -5.31 -3.79
N GLU A 199 -19.40 -5.27 -4.99
CA GLU A 199 -19.23 -6.35 -5.97
C GLU A 199 -17.79 -6.36 -6.49
N ILE A 200 -17.26 -5.19 -6.86
CA ILE A 200 -15.85 -5.04 -7.24
C ILE A 200 -14.93 -5.41 -6.06
N TYR A 201 -15.26 -4.94 -4.85
CA TYR A 201 -14.47 -5.24 -3.67
C TYR A 201 -14.39 -6.74 -3.37
N ASN A 202 -15.53 -7.44 -3.37
CA ASN A 202 -15.58 -8.89 -3.11
C ASN A 202 -14.73 -9.69 -4.10
N ARG A 203 -14.56 -9.20 -5.35
CA ARG A 203 -13.70 -9.84 -6.34
C ARG A 203 -12.22 -9.74 -6.00
N VAL A 204 -11.78 -8.63 -5.40
CA VAL A 204 -10.36 -8.37 -5.09
C VAL A 204 -9.95 -8.84 -3.69
N VAL A 205 -10.91 -9.04 -2.77
CA VAL A 205 -10.65 -9.48 -1.37
C VAL A 205 -9.67 -10.66 -1.27
N PRO A 206 -9.75 -11.75 -2.06
CA PRO A 206 -8.80 -12.84 -1.94
C PRO A 206 -7.35 -12.40 -2.20
N ALA A 207 -7.14 -11.52 -3.19
CA ALA A 207 -5.82 -10.96 -3.50
C ALA A 207 -5.32 -10.02 -2.38
N LEU A 208 -6.21 -9.21 -1.79
CA LEU A 208 -5.84 -8.35 -0.66
C LEU A 208 -5.47 -9.14 0.59
N LYS A 209 -6.19 -10.22 0.90
CA LYS A 209 -5.85 -11.14 2.01
C LYS A 209 -4.47 -11.75 1.82
N ARG A 210 -4.13 -12.11 0.58
CA ARG A 210 -2.83 -12.65 0.25
C ARG A 210 -1.69 -11.65 0.54
N ILE A 211 -1.89 -10.38 0.18
CA ILE A 211 -0.96 -9.30 0.53
C ILE A 211 -0.87 -9.10 2.04
N ASP A 212 -2.00 -9.13 2.75
CA ASP A 212 -2.05 -8.95 4.20
C ASP A 212 -1.25 -10.04 4.95
N GLU A 213 -1.32 -11.29 4.49
CA GLU A 213 -0.54 -12.42 5.03
C GLU A 213 0.97 -12.30 4.73
N GLN A 214 1.33 -11.83 3.55
CA GLN A 214 2.74 -11.80 3.08
C GLN A 214 3.41 -10.43 3.14
N THR A 215 2.69 -9.39 3.58
CA THR A 215 3.06 -7.97 3.52
C THR A 215 3.14 -7.39 2.09
N ALA A 216 3.61 -8.17 1.12
CA ALA A 216 3.64 -7.85 -0.31
C ALA A 216 3.69 -9.15 -1.15
N ILE A 217 3.13 -9.11 -2.36
CA ILE A 217 3.19 -10.21 -3.34
C ILE A 217 3.54 -9.69 -4.72
N SER A 218 3.81 -10.56 -5.69
CA SER A 218 4.05 -10.11 -7.08
C SER A 218 2.80 -9.53 -7.73
N GLU A 219 2.96 -8.57 -8.65
CA GLU A 219 1.82 -8.00 -9.38
C GLU A 219 1.02 -9.10 -10.14
N GLN A 220 1.73 -10.07 -10.71
CA GLN A 220 1.11 -11.21 -11.40
C GLN A 220 0.27 -12.07 -10.44
N GLU A 221 0.81 -12.38 -9.25
CA GLU A 221 0.07 -13.13 -8.22
C GLU A 221 -1.17 -12.36 -7.77
N TYR A 222 -1.06 -11.03 -7.60
CA TYR A 222 -2.20 -10.19 -7.22
C TYR A 222 -3.38 -10.31 -8.19
N TYR A 223 -3.19 -10.07 -9.49
CA TYR A 223 -4.29 -10.17 -10.46
C TYR A 223 -4.83 -11.60 -10.60
N ALA A 224 -3.98 -12.62 -10.45
CA ALA A 224 -4.40 -14.02 -10.53
C ALA A 224 -5.38 -14.42 -9.41
N HIS A 225 -5.33 -13.73 -8.26
CA HIS A 225 -6.23 -13.97 -7.13
C HIS A 225 -7.54 -13.16 -7.20
N ILE A 226 -7.74 -12.35 -8.23
CA ILE A 226 -8.97 -11.57 -8.41
C ILE A 226 -10.02 -12.42 -9.12
N ILE A 227 -11.22 -12.50 -8.54
CA ILE A 227 -12.33 -13.29 -9.07
C ILE A 227 -12.82 -12.66 -10.39
N ASP A 228 -12.90 -13.48 -11.44
CA ASP A 228 -13.37 -13.11 -12.78
C ASP A 228 -12.62 -11.90 -13.38
N TYR A 229 -11.30 -11.80 -13.12
CA TYR A 229 -10.48 -10.72 -13.65
C TYR A 229 -10.30 -10.78 -15.16
N THR A 230 -10.37 -9.61 -15.81
CA THR A 230 -9.97 -9.41 -17.21
C THR A 230 -8.95 -8.29 -17.34
N GLU A 231 -8.07 -8.36 -18.35
CA GLU A 231 -7.02 -7.35 -18.58
C GLU A 231 -7.58 -5.93 -18.76
N GLN A 232 -8.81 -5.78 -19.26
CA GLN A 232 -9.46 -4.47 -19.42
C GLN A 232 -9.75 -3.81 -18.07
N GLU A 233 -9.88 -4.59 -17.01
CA GLU A 233 -10.14 -4.13 -15.64
C GLU A 233 -8.85 -3.84 -14.87
N LYS A 234 -7.67 -4.01 -15.48
CA LYS A 234 -6.38 -3.72 -14.84
C LYS A 234 -6.38 -2.35 -14.15
N PRO A 235 -6.75 -1.23 -14.80
CA PRO A 235 -6.70 0.10 -14.15
C PRO A 235 -7.59 0.21 -12.90
N LEU A 236 -8.74 -0.48 -12.91
CA LEU A 236 -9.65 -0.52 -11.76
C LEU A 236 -9.00 -1.26 -10.60
N PHE A 237 -8.48 -2.47 -10.83
CA PHE A 237 -7.90 -3.28 -9.77
C PHE A 237 -6.51 -2.82 -9.33
N THR A 238 -5.75 -2.12 -10.18
CA THR A 238 -4.50 -1.46 -9.76
C THR A 238 -4.75 -0.42 -8.67
N SER A 239 -5.95 0.19 -8.59
CA SER A 239 -6.24 1.21 -7.58
C SER A 239 -6.22 0.70 -6.13
N PHE A 240 -6.29 -0.62 -5.92
CA PHE A 240 -6.24 -1.23 -4.60
C PHE A 240 -4.83 -1.52 -4.10
N ILE A 241 -3.80 -1.30 -4.93
CA ILE A 241 -2.43 -1.66 -4.64
C ILE A 241 -1.46 -0.50 -4.89
N GLU A 242 -0.30 -0.56 -4.24
CA GLU A 242 0.85 0.29 -4.52
C GLU A 242 2.10 -0.56 -4.78
N PRO A 243 2.97 -0.15 -5.72
CA PRO A 243 4.21 -0.87 -5.97
C PRO A 243 5.18 -0.70 -4.78
N ILE A 244 5.86 -1.78 -4.41
CA ILE A 244 7.02 -1.79 -3.51
C ILE A 244 8.18 -2.44 -4.25
N GLY A 245 9.26 -1.67 -4.47
CA GLY A 245 10.40 -2.14 -5.27
C GLY A 245 10.01 -2.42 -6.73
N ASP A 246 10.69 -3.37 -7.36
CA ASP A 246 10.64 -3.52 -8.82
C ASP A 246 9.49 -4.41 -9.33
N ASN A 247 8.99 -5.36 -8.53
CA ASN A 247 7.95 -6.31 -8.99
C ASN A 247 6.97 -6.77 -7.89
N LEU A 248 6.97 -6.10 -6.74
CA LEU A 248 6.05 -6.42 -5.65
C LEU A 248 5.02 -5.31 -5.50
N VAL A 249 3.87 -5.69 -4.97
CA VAL A 249 2.74 -4.80 -4.69
C VAL A 249 2.26 -5.03 -3.26
N THR A 250 1.88 -3.93 -2.59
CA THR A 250 1.21 -3.95 -1.29
C THR A 250 -0.17 -3.32 -1.40
N ILE A 251 -0.99 -3.43 -0.36
CA ILE A 251 -2.31 -2.79 -0.28
C ILE A 251 -2.13 -1.27 -0.27
N SER A 252 -2.83 -0.57 -1.16
CA SER A 252 -2.82 0.89 -1.17
C SER A 252 -3.43 1.44 0.13
N PRO A 253 -2.98 2.59 0.65
CA PRO A 253 -3.52 3.17 1.87
C PRO A 253 -5.05 3.34 1.84
N LEU A 254 -5.63 3.64 0.68
CA LEU A 254 -7.08 3.73 0.53
C LEU A 254 -7.78 2.36 0.51
N ALA A 255 -7.15 1.32 -0.04
CA ALA A 255 -7.68 -0.04 0.08
C ALA A 255 -7.56 -0.59 1.51
N GLU A 256 -6.61 -0.12 2.31
CA GLU A 256 -6.49 -0.49 3.71
C GLU A 256 -7.69 0.02 4.54
N VAL A 257 -8.24 1.19 4.17
CA VAL A 257 -9.52 1.67 4.71
C VAL A 257 -10.61 0.63 4.54
N LEU A 258 -10.70 0.00 3.36
CA LEU A 258 -11.71 -1.02 3.06
C LEU A 258 -11.57 -2.24 3.98
N LEU A 259 -10.35 -2.75 4.08
CA LEU A 259 -10.06 -3.91 4.91
C LEU A 259 -10.26 -3.63 6.41
N SER A 260 -10.16 -2.37 6.84
CA SER A 260 -10.42 -1.95 8.23
C SER A 260 -11.90 -1.85 8.57
N ILE A 261 -12.73 -1.56 7.57
CA ILE A 261 -14.20 -1.53 7.69
C ILE A 261 -14.75 -2.96 7.68
N GLU A 262 -14.15 -3.81 6.85
CA GLU A 262 -14.54 -5.19 6.76
C GLU A 262 -14.15 -5.89 8.07
N ASN A 263 -15.18 -6.39 8.75
CA ASN A 263 -15.01 -7.07 10.00
C ASN A 263 -14.48 -8.48 9.65
N ARG A 264 -13.15 -8.59 9.47
CA ARG A 264 -12.44 -9.63 8.69
C ARG A 264 -12.80 -11.09 9.02
N ASN A 265 -13.37 -11.34 10.20
CA ASN A 265 -13.81 -12.66 10.69
C ASN A 265 -15.20 -12.62 11.37
N ALA A 266 -15.99 -11.56 11.19
CA ALA A 266 -17.25 -11.46 11.89
C ALA A 266 -18.28 -12.39 11.25
N VAL A 267 -18.65 -13.40 12.01
CA VAL A 267 -19.73 -14.31 11.66
C VAL A 267 -21.05 -13.63 12.04
N PRO A 268 -22.08 -13.63 11.17
CA PRO A 268 -23.35 -12.98 11.48
C PRO A 268 -23.96 -13.59 12.75
N MET A 269 -24.45 -12.72 13.63
CA MET A 269 -25.16 -13.13 14.84
C MET A 269 -26.64 -13.23 14.52
N VAL A 270 -27.18 -14.45 14.52
CA VAL A 270 -28.52 -14.74 14.00
C VAL A 270 -29.35 -15.47 15.04
N SER A 271 -30.62 -15.12 15.15
CA SER A 271 -31.55 -15.79 16.05
C SER A 271 -31.71 -17.25 15.66
N GLN A 272 -31.81 -18.14 16.65
CA GLN A 272 -31.96 -19.58 16.45
C GLN A 272 -33.16 -19.90 15.55
N SER A 273 -34.27 -19.15 15.69
CA SER A 273 -35.46 -19.28 14.84
C SER A 273 -35.20 -18.94 13.38
N VAL A 274 -34.35 -17.95 13.09
CA VAL A 274 -34.00 -17.59 11.70
C VAL A 274 -33.07 -18.64 11.09
N ILE A 275 -32.11 -19.16 11.86
CA ILE A 275 -31.23 -20.26 11.41
C ILE A 275 -32.09 -21.47 11.05
N GLU A 276 -33.02 -21.87 11.90
CA GLU A 276 -33.93 -23.01 11.66
C GLU A 276 -34.79 -22.81 10.39
N GLN A 277 -35.23 -21.58 10.13
CA GLN A 277 -36.01 -21.25 8.93
C GLN A 277 -35.21 -21.29 7.62
N LEU A 278 -33.91 -20.99 7.67
CA LEU A 278 -33.11 -20.76 6.47
C LEU A 278 -32.05 -21.85 6.21
N GLN A 279 -31.53 -22.54 7.22
CA GLN A 279 -30.36 -23.43 7.10
C GLN A 279 -30.49 -24.48 5.99
N SER A 280 -31.67 -25.07 5.82
CA SER A 280 -31.93 -26.09 4.79
C SER A 280 -32.75 -25.57 3.61
N ASP A 281 -33.04 -24.27 3.57
CA ASP A 281 -33.87 -23.65 2.53
C ASP A 281 -32.98 -23.03 1.45
N ASN A 282 -33.10 -23.57 0.23
CA ASN A 282 -32.37 -23.16 -0.96
C ASN A 282 -33.27 -22.48 -2.00
N THR A 283 -34.46 -22.03 -1.61
CA THR A 283 -35.31 -21.20 -2.47
C THR A 283 -34.67 -19.84 -2.72
N GLN A 284 -34.99 -19.19 -3.84
CA GLN A 284 -34.43 -17.88 -4.19
C GLN A 284 -34.61 -16.82 -3.09
N PRO A 285 -35.79 -16.67 -2.45
CA PRO A 285 -35.95 -15.73 -1.33
C PRO A 285 -35.09 -16.10 -0.11
N ALA A 286 -34.91 -17.40 0.19
CA ALA A 286 -34.06 -17.84 1.28
C ALA A 286 -32.57 -17.57 1.01
N LEU A 287 -32.12 -17.78 -0.23
CA LEU A 287 -30.78 -17.41 -0.67
C LEU A 287 -30.57 -15.89 -0.62
N ALA A 288 -31.56 -15.09 -1.03
CA ALA A 288 -31.53 -13.64 -0.90
C ALA A 288 -31.41 -13.20 0.57
N LEU A 289 -32.18 -13.81 1.47
CA LEU A 289 -32.07 -13.54 2.91
C LEU A 289 -30.70 -13.96 3.48
N LYS A 290 -30.16 -15.12 3.11
CA LYS A 290 -28.80 -15.56 3.48
C LYS A 290 -27.74 -14.55 3.01
N ARG A 291 -27.88 -13.97 1.80
CA ARG A 291 -27.02 -12.88 1.29
C ARG A 291 -27.11 -11.64 2.16
N LEU A 292 -28.34 -11.17 2.46
CA LEU A 292 -28.54 -10.01 3.32
C LEU A 292 -27.90 -10.23 4.70
N ILE A 293 -28.03 -11.43 5.27
CA ILE A 293 -27.44 -11.79 6.57
C ILE A 293 -25.91 -11.72 6.50
N LYS A 294 -25.30 -12.34 5.48
CA LYS A 294 -23.85 -12.31 5.27
C LYS A 294 -23.32 -10.88 5.10
N ASN A 295 -23.99 -10.06 4.29
CA ASN A 295 -23.59 -8.68 4.05
C ASN A 295 -23.83 -7.77 5.27
N SER A 296 -24.85 -8.06 6.08
CA SER A 296 -25.18 -7.28 7.27
C SER A 296 -24.08 -7.29 8.33
N VAL A 297 -23.07 -8.15 8.23
CA VAL A 297 -21.89 -8.12 9.07
C VAL A 297 -21.09 -6.82 8.87
N ASN A 298 -21.04 -6.29 7.65
CA ASN A 298 -20.27 -5.10 7.30
C ASN A 298 -20.99 -3.81 7.77
N PRO A 299 -20.40 -3.01 8.67
CA PRO A 299 -21.03 -1.80 9.20
C PRO A 299 -21.38 -0.73 8.14
N LEU A 300 -20.55 -0.56 7.11
CA LEU A 300 -20.85 0.38 6.03
C LEU A 300 -22.03 -0.11 5.18
N TRP A 301 -22.02 -1.39 4.82
CA TRP A 301 -23.12 -1.97 4.05
C TRP A 301 -24.43 -1.84 4.82
N ARG A 302 -24.44 -2.11 6.14
CA ARG A 302 -25.60 -1.88 6.99
C ARG A 302 -26.09 -0.45 6.91
N LYS A 303 -25.20 0.54 7.07
CA LYS A 303 -25.58 1.96 7.08
C LYS A 303 -26.29 2.38 5.79
N GLN A 304 -25.92 1.79 4.65
CA GLN A 304 -26.54 2.05 3.35
C GLN A 304 -27.88 1.34 3.14
N HIS A 305 -28.01 0.12 3.68
CA HIS A 305 -29.16 -0.75 3.43
C HIS A 305 -30.16 -0.78 4.59
N SER A 306 -29.84 -0.12 5.71
CA SER A 306 -30.68 0.01 6.88
C SER A 306 -31.63 1.20 6.77
N GLU A 307 -32.90 0.97 7.04
CA GLU A 307 -33.90 2.01 7.18
C GLU A 307 -34.49 1.99 8.59
N LYS A 308 -34.77 3.20 9.11
CA LYS A 308 -35.62 3.33 10.29
C LYS A 308 -37.06 3.16 9.84
N TRP A 309 -37.73 2.15 10.37
CA TRP A 309 -39.14 1.90 10.09
C TRP A 309 -40.00 2.63 11.12
N HIS A 310 -41.11 3.23 10.67
CA HIS A 310 -41.94 4.08 11.53
C HIS A 310 -42.77 3.29 12.57
N GLN A 311 -42.94 1.98 12.38
CA GLN A 311 -43.80 1.11 13.20
C GLN A 311 -43.03 0.21 14.19
N THR A 312 -41.69 0.23 14.16
CA THR A 312 -40.85 -0.56 15.08
C THR A 312 -39.54 0.18 15.36
N ASP A 313 -38.95 -0.04 16.54
CA ASP A 313 -37.63 0.48 16.88
C ASP A 313 -36.47 -0.43 16.40
N LEU A 314 -36.81 -1.54 15.71
CA LEU A 314 -35.84 -2.41 15.05
C LEU A 314 -35.21 -1.74 13.82
N ILE A 315 -33.95 -2.08 13.58
CA ILE A 315 -33.26 -1.73 12.34
C ILE A 315 -33.70 -2.73 11.27
N VAL A 316 -34.24 -2.20 10.17
CA VAL A 316 -34.67 -3.01 9.02
C VAL A 316 -33.63 -2.90 7.92
N ILE A 317 -33.13 -4.03 7.44
CA ILE A 317 -32.18 -4.09 6.32
C ILE A 317 -32.87 -4.64 5.08
N LYS A 318 -32.63 -4.00 3.93
CA LYS A 318 -33.22 -4.39 2.65
C LYS A 318 -32.28 -4.20 1.47
N GLN A 319 -32.53 -4.92 0.37
CA GLN A 319 -32.00 -4.58 -0.94
C GLN A 319 -33.05 -3.79 -1.74
N ASN A 320 -32.62 -2.77 -2.49
CA ASN A 320 -33.52 -1.94 -3.30
C ASN A 320 -34.34 -2.81 -4.26
N ALA A 321 -35.64 -2.50 -4.39
CA ALA A 321 -36.59 -3.18 -5.30
C ALA A 321 -36.80 -4.69 -5.07
N THR A 322 -36.48 -5.23 -3.90
CA THR A 322 -36.77 -6.62 -3.51
C THR A 322 -37.81 -6.68 -2.39
N ALA A 323 -38.38 -7.85 -2.11
CA ALA A 323 -39.38 -8.03 -1.05
C ALA A 323 -38.77 -8.48 0.30
N GLU A 324 -37.55 -9.01 0.26
CA GLU A 324 -36.86 -9.64 1.38
C GLU A 324 -36.31 -8.62 2.38
N ARG A 325 -36.57 -8.84 3.68
CA ARG A 325 -36.15 -7.92 4.75
C ARG A 325 -35.55 -8.68 5.92
N LEU A 326 -34.53 -8.09 6.54
CA LEU A 326 -34.08 -8.47 7.88
C LEU A 326 -34.56 -7.43 8.89
N ALA A 327 -34.88 -7.86 10.10
CA ALA A 327 -35.10 -6.95 11.23
C ALA A 327 -34.25 -7.38 12.42
N GLY A 328 -33.61 -6.41 13.09
CA GLY A 328 -32.67 -6.69 14.16
C GLY A 328 -32.23 -5.47 14.95
N PHE A 329 -31.19 -5.64 15.75
CA PHE A 329 -30.59 -4.56 16.53
C PHE A 329 -29.06 -4.65 16.51
N VAL A 330 -28.39 -3.54 16.80
CA VAL A 330 -26.92 -3.52 16.96
C VAL A 330 -26.60 -3.58 18.45
N LYS A 331 -25.68 -4.47 18.82
CA LYS A 331 -25.08 -4.56 20.15
C LYS A 331 -23.58 -4.80 19.97
N ASP A 332 -22.75 -3.98 20.63
CA ASP A 332 -21.28 -4.08 20.55
C ASP A 332 -20.76 -4.08 19.09
N ASN A 333 -21.31 -3.20 18.25
CA ASN A 333 -21.07 -3.09 16.80
C ASN A 333 -21.42 -4.34 15.95
N VAL A 334 -22.02 -5.36 16.56
CA VAL A 334 -22.52 -6.57 15.89
C VAL A 334 -24.01 -6.45 15.65
N PHE A 335 -24.42 -6.62 14.40
CA PHE A 335 -25.83 -6.68 14.04
C PHE A 335 -26.40 -8.06 14.35
N HIS A 336 -27.41 -8.09 15.22
CA HIS A 336 -28.12 -9.28 15.64
C HIS A 336 -29.39 -9.41 14.81
N VAL A 337 -29.39 -10.35 13.85
CA VAL A 337 -30.55 -10.64 12.99
C VAL A 337 -31.60 -11.37 13.81
N ALA A 338 -32.69 -10.68 14.14
CA ALA A 338 -33.76 -11.23 14.97
C ALA A 338 -34.82 -11.95 14.14
N TYR A 339 -35.24 -11.32 13.03
CA TYR A 339 -36.33 -11.78 12.18
C TYR A 339 -35.99 -11.61 10.69
N VAL A 340 -36.64 -12.42 9.86
CA VAL A 340 -36.52 -12.38 8.40
C VAL A 340 -37.89 -12.47 7.75
N PHE A 341 -38.06 -11.78 6.62
CA PHE A 341 -39.32 -11.73 5.88
C PHE A 341 -39.07 -11.94 4.40
N ARG A 342 -39.88 -12.80 3.77
CA ARG A 342 -39.71 -13.20 2.36
C ARG A 342 -40.52 -12.36 1.38
N THR A 343 -41.64 -11.78 1.82
CA THR A 343 -42.58 -11.05 0.96
C THR A 343 -42.98 -9.72 1.59
N HIS A 344 -43.54 -8.84 0.75
CA HIS A 344 -44.02 -7.53 1.17
C HIS A 344 -45.16 -7.63 2.19
N GLU A 345 -46.14 -8.51 1.91
CA GLU A 345 -47.29 -8.74 2.78
C GLU A 345 -46.87 -9.28 4.15
N ALA A 346 -45.86 -10.15 4.18
CA ALA A 346 -45.38 -10.76 5.41
C ALA A 346 -44.80 -9.73 6.37
N TYR A 347 -43.95 -8.81 5.88
CA TYR A 347 -43.35 -7.82 6.78
C TYR A 347 -44.33 -6.72 7.16
N GLU A 348 -45.22 -6.27 6.27
CA GLU A 348 -46.23 -5.25 6.61
C GLU A 348 -47.16 -5.73 7.75
N LEU A 349 -47.49 -7.03 7.76
CA LEU A 349 -48.35 -7.62 8.79
C LEU A 349 -47.60 -7.90 10.11
N GLU A 350 -46.39 -8.45 10.02
CA GLU A 350 -45.70 -9.04 11.16
C GLU A 350 -44.69 -8.09 11.81
N LEU A 351 -43.95 -7.28 11.03
CA LEU A 351 -42.89 -6.41 11.54
C LEU A 351 -43.37 -5.43 12.64
N PRO A 352 -44.57 -4.82 12.57
CA PRO A 352 -45.08 -3.92 13.61
C PRO A 352 -45.31 -4.60 14.97
N LYS A 353 -45.34 -5.93 15.02
CA LYS A 353 -45.57 -6.70 16.25
C LYS A 353 -44.30 -6.91 17.07
N TYR A 354 -43.13 -6.56 16.52
CA TYR A 354 -41.83 -6.81 17.13
C TYR A 354 -41.11 -5.50 17.48
N ASP A 355 -40.32 -5.55 18.56
CA ASP A 355 -39.51 -4.43 19.04
C ASP A 355 -38.13 -4.91 19.52
N VAL A 356 -37.24 -3.98 19.87
CA VAL A 356 -35.89 -4.29 20.36
C VAL A 356 -35.93 -5.11 21.65
N GLN A 357 -36.95 -4.95 22.50
CA GLN A 357 -37.06 -5.71 23.77
C GLN A 357 -37.49 -7.14 23.53
N SER A 358 -38.41 -7.39 22.59
CA SER A 358 -38.81 -8.73 22.18
C SER A 358 -37.67 -9.44 21.46
N ALA A 359 -36.95 -8.73 20.58
CA ALA A 359 -35.78 -9.26 19.89
C ALA A 359 -34.66 -9.68 20.87
N LYS A 360 -34.34 -8.86 21.87
CA LYS A 360 -33.31 -9.17 22.88
C LYS A 360 -33.57 -10.44 23.70
N LYS A 361 -34.82 -10.92 23.77
CA LYS A 361 -35.19 -12.16 24.47
C LYS A 361 -34.92 -13.42 23.65
N LEU A 362 -34.64 -13.30 22.35
CA LEU A 362 -34.33 -14.43 21.49
C LEU A 362 -32.95 -15.01 21.80
N LYS A 363 -32.75 -16.28 21.44
CA LYS A 363 -31.44 -16.94 21.50
C LYS A 363 -30.69 -16.71 20.20
N TYR A 364 -29.43 -16.30 20.30
CA TYR A 364 -28.58 -15.97 19.16
C TYR A 364 -27.36 -16.89 19.08
N LYS A 365 -26.91 -17.16 17.85
CA LYS A 365 -25.65 -17.86 17.58
C LYS A 365 -24.94 -17.22 16.39
N GLN A 366 -23.62 -17.39 16.36
CA GLN A 366 -22.84 -17.18 15.16
C GLN A 366 -23.26 -18.24 14.12
N TRP A 367 -23.57 -17.80 12.91
CA TRP A 367 -23.95 -18.70 11.82
C TRP A 367 -23.00 -18.59 10.64
N GLU A 368 -22.20 -19.63 10.42
CA GLU A 368 -21.39 -19.78 9.22
C GLU A 368 -22.29 -20.24 8.06
N ILE A 369 -22.50 -19.33 7.10
CA ILE A 369 -23.25 -19.60 5.87
C ILE A 369 -22.25 -20.07 4.82
N THR A 370 -22.16 -21.39 4.65
CA THR A 370 -21.19 -22.05 3.75
C THR A 370 -21.69 -22.16 2.31
N GLU A 371 -22.99 -21.97 2.07
CA GLU A 371 -23.55 -21.99 0.73
C GLU A 371 -22.97 -20.86 -0.12
N ASN A 372 -22.74 -21.14 -1.40
CA ASN A 372 -22.21 -20.15 -2.34
C ASN A 372 -23.32 -19.15 -2.69
N VAL A 373 -23.59 -18.21 -1.79
CA VAL A 373 -24.68 -17.24 -1.93
C VAL A 373 -24.32 -16.09 -2.88
N GLY A 374 -23.29 -16.18 -3.72
CA GLY A 374 -23.12 -15.35 -4.93
C GLY A 374 -23.19 -16.30 -6.12
N GLN A 375 -24.16 -16.24 -7.04
CA GLN A 375 -24.50 -15.14 -7.93
C GLN A 375 -26.03 -15.11 -8.19
N ALA A 376 -26.55 -14.00 -8.72
CA ALA A 376 -27.72 -14.09 -9.60
C ALA A 376 -27.25 -14.79 -10.88
N GLN A 377 -27.72 -16.03 -11.10
CA GLN A 377 -27.62 -16.82 -12.33
C GLN A 377 -26.29 -16.78 -13.12
N SER A 378 -25.42 -17.76 -12.89
CA SER A 378 -24.81 -18.52 -13.99
C SER A 378 -24.32 -19.88 -13.49
N ASP A 379 -25.06 -20.95 -13.84
CA ASP A 379 -24.70 -22.33 -13.54
C ASP A 379 -23.55 -22.79 -14.46
N ASN A 380 -22.35 -23.02 -13.89
CA ASN A 380 -21.38 -24.08 -14.23
C ASN A 380 -19.96 -23.89 -13.63
N SER A 381 -19.75 -22.93 -12.73
CA SER A 381 -18.39 -22.49 -12.39
C SER A 381 -17.63 -23.39 -11.40
N ALA A 382 -18.25 -24.17 -10.51
CA ALA A 382 -17.47 -24.87 -9.46
C ALA A 382 -16.50 -25.95 -10.00
N GLY A 383 -16.91 -26.72 -11.01
CA GLY A 383 -16.05 -27.69 -11.69
C GLY A 383 -14.96 -27.00 -12.51
N LEU A 384 -15.33 -25.94 -13.23
CA LEU A 384 -14.42 -25.13 -14.05
C LEU A 384 -13.42 -24.34 -13.19
N LEU A 385 -13.80 -23.92 -11.98
CA LEU A 385 -12.94 -23.22 -11.03
C LEU A 385 -11.88 -24.18 -10.47
N THR A 386 -12.27 -25.41 -10.14
CA THR A 386 -11.31 -26.43 -9.69
C THR A 386 -10.32 -26.80 -10.81
N GLU A 387 -10.81 -26.96 -12.04
CA GLU A 387 -9.99 -27.20 -13.22
C GLU A 387 -9.09 -26.00 -13.55
N ARG A 388 -9.61 -24.77 -13.46
CA ARG A 388 -8.85 -23.52 -13.59
C ARG A 388 -7.76 -23.41 -12.53
N ASP A 389 -8.06 -23.70 -11.27
CA ASP A 389 -7.10 -23.60 -10.17
C ASP A 389 -5.96 -24.63 -10.33
N GLN A 390 -6.28 -25.83 -10.83
CA GLN A 390 -5.26 -26.81 -11.23
C GLN A 390 -4.43 -26.34 -12.42
N LEU A 391 -5.06 -25.75 -13.43
CA LEU A 391 -4.37 -25.19 -14.61
C LEU A 391 -3.48 -24.00 -14.24
N LEU A 392 -3.90 -23.13 -13.31
CA LEU A 392 -3.11 -22.02 -12.80
C LEU A 392 -1.90 -22.50 -12.01
N ALA A 393 -2.07 -23.51 -11.14
CA ALA A 393 -0.96 -24.13 -10.42
C ALA A 393 0.05 -24.79 -11.38
N GLN A 394 -0.42 -25.47 -12.44
CA GLN A 394 0.45 -26.01 -13.48
C GLN A 394 1.15 -24.92 -14.29
N ASN A 395 0.45 -23.82 -14.62
CA ASN A 395 1.03 -22.71 -15.38
C ASN A 395 2.13 -21.99 -14.60
N LEU A 396 1.95 -21.83 -13.28
CA LEU A 396 2.97 -21.31 -12.37
C LEU A 396 4.22 -22.21 -12.35
N GLN A 397 4.05 -23.52 -12.20
CA GLN A 397 5.17 -24.47 -12.25
C GLN A 397 5.90 -24.47 -13.60
N LEU A 398 5.15 -24.39 -14.71
CA LEU A 398 5.73 -24.31 -16.05
C LEU A 398 6.48 -23.00 -16.26
N THR A 399 5.95 -21.88 -15.78
CA THR A 399 6.58 -20.56 -15.88
C THR A 399 7.90 -20.53 -15.11
N GLU A 400 7.93 -21.07 -13.89
CA GLU A 400 9.15 -21.19 -13.10
C GLU A 400 10.17 -22.12 -13.76
N THR A 401 9.72 -23.23 -14.34
CA THR A 401 10.57 -24.15 -15.11
C THR A 401 11.16 -23.48 -16.35
N ILE A 402 10.36 -22.72 -17.12
CA ILE A 402 10.81 -21.98 -18.30
C ILE A 402 11.84 -20.93 -17.90
N LYS A 403 11.62 -20.20 -16.79
CA LYS A 403 12.57 -19.21 -16.27
C LYS A 403 13.91 -19.88 -15.92
N ASN A 404 13.89 -20.97 -15.16
CA ASN A 404 15.09 -21.72 -14.80
C ASN A 404 15.83 -22.29 -16.02
N LEU A 405 15.09 -22.72 -17.05
CA LEU A 405 15.71 -23.21 -18.29
C LEU A 405 16.31 -22.09 -19.13
N LYS A 406 15.69 -20.90 -19.15
CA LYS A 406 16.25 -19.71 -19.82
C LYS A 406 17.52 -19.23 -19.15
N GLU A 407 17.52 -19.12 -17.82
CA GLU A 407 18.72 -18.74 -17.06
C GLU A 407 19.87 -19.73 -17.33
N LYS A 408 19.60 -21.04 -17.34
CA LYS A 408 20.60 -22.06 -17.71
C LYS A 408 21.05 -22.00 -19.18
N ALA A 409 20.17 -21.56 -20.08
CA ALA A 409 20.51 -21.40 -21.49
C ALA A 409 21.40 -20.17 -21.70
N ASP A 410 21.08 -19.06 -21.05
CA ASP A 410 21.87 -17.83 -21.05
C ASP A 410 23.26 -18.06 -20.42
N ASP A 411 23.33 -18.78 -19.30
CA ASP A 411 24.59 -19.20 -18.68
C ASP A 411 25.44 -20.08 -19.62
N ASN A 412 24.81 -21.01 -20.34
CA ASN A 412 25.49 -21.85 -21.32
C ASN A 412 25.95 -21.06 -22.57
N GLU A 413 25.16 -20.10 -23.05
CA GLU A 413 25.58 -19.21 -24.14
C GLU A 413 26.80 -18.37 -23.76
N LEU A 414 26.85 -17.88 -22.52
CA LEU A 414 28.00 -17.15 -21.98
C LEU A 414 29.26 -18.04 -21.95
N ILE A 415 29.13 -19.29 -21.45
CA ILE A 415 30.22 -20.27 -21.43
C ILE A 415 30.71 -20.62 -22.84
N VAL A 416 29.79 -20.74 -23.81
CA VAL A 416 30.14 -21.02 -25.21
C VAL A 416 30.85 -19.82 -25.86
N MET A 417 30.43 -18.58 -25.57
CA MET A 417 31.13 -17.37 -26.04
C MET A 417 32.55 -17.28 -25.47
N GLU A 418 32.73 -17.47 -24.16
CA GLU A 418 34.06 -17.47 -23.52
C GLU A 418 34.98 -18.57 -24.09
N SER A 419 34.43 -19.76 -24.33
CA SER A 419 35.17 -20.88 -24.94
C SER A 419 35.58 -20.58 -26.39
N LYS A 420 34.73 -19.87 -27.15
CA LYS A 420 35.02 -19.49 -28.55
C LYS A 420 36.12 -18.44 -28.63
N GLU A 421 36.11 -17.44 -27.76
CA GLU A 421 37.20 -16.44 -27.66
C GLU A 421 38.55 -17.10 -27.31
N GLN A 422 38.56 -18.09 -26.41
CA GLN A 422 39.77 -18.84 -26.08
C GLN A 422 40.29 -19.68 -27.26
N ILE A 423 39.39 -20.30 -28.03
CA ILE A 423 39.75 -21.07 -29.23
C ILE A 423 40.36 -20.13 -30.29
N ASP A 424 39.75 -18.98 -30.54
CA ASP A 424 40.25 -18.01 -31.53
C ASP A 424 41.64 -17.49 -31.12
N ALA A 425 41.87 -17.22 -29.83
CA ALA A 425 43.18 -16.83 -29.31
C ALA A 425 44.24 -17.94 -29.48
N LEU A 426 43.88 -19.21 -29.27
CA LEU A 426 44.77 -20.35 -29.51
C LEU A 426 45.09 -20.52 -31.00
N GLN A 427 44.11 -20.33 -31.89
CA GLN A 427 44.31 -20.41 -33.34
C GLN A 427 45.27 -19.33 -33.85
N GLN A 428 45.15 -18.08 -33.36
CA GLN A 428 46.11 -17.02 -33.69
C GLN A 428 47.53 -17.37 -33.22
N LYS A 429 47.65 -17.97 -32.03
CA LYS A 429 48.95 -18.40 -31.50
C LYS A 429 49.56 -19.53 -32.33
N ILE A 430 48.75 -20.49 -32.79
CA ILE A 430 49.18 -21.56 -33.70
C ILE A 430 49.70 -20.96 -35.02
N ALA A 431 48.94 -20.04 -35.64
CA ALA A 431 49.37 -19.40 -36.89
C ALA A 431 50.72 -18.65 -36.73
N THR A 432 50.91 -17.99 -35.59
CA THR A 432 52.17 -17.30 -35.27
C THR A 432 53.33 -18.29 -35.15
N LEU A 433 53.12 -19.42 -34.48
CA LEU A 433 54.14 -20.46 -34.31
C LEU A 433 54.47 -21.16 -35.63
N GLU A 434 53.50 -21.36 -36.51
CA GLU A 434 53.72 -21.90 -37.85
C GLU A 434 54.59 -20.96 -38.70
N GLN A 435 54.33 -19.65 -38.65
CA GLN A 435 55.15 -18.65 -39.32
C GLN A 435 56.60 -18.64 -38.78
N GLN A 436 56.78 -18.74 -37.46
CA GLN A 436 58.10 -18.84 -36.84
C GLN A 436 58.83 -20.13 -37.25
N LYS A 437 58.12 -21.25 -37.33
CA LYS A 437 58.67 -22.53 -37.79
C LYS A 437 59.13 -22.45 -39.24
N GLU A 438 58.35 -21.81 -40.11
CA GLU A 438 58.72 -21.61 -41.51
C GLU A 438 59.96 -20.73 -41.65
N GLN A 439 60.02 -19.61 -40.90
CA GLN A 439 61.22 -18.78 -40.83
C GLN A 439 62.44 -19.56 -40.37
N ALA A 440 62.32 -20.34 -39.28
CA ALA A 440 63.40 -21.16 -38.77
C ALA A 440 63.87 -22.21 -39.79
N ASN A 441 62.94 -22.83 -40.54
CA ASN A 441 63.28 -23.77 -41.61
C ASN A 441 64.04 -23.08 -42.75
N ASN A 442 63.62 -21.89 -43.16
CA ASN A 442 64.30 -21.11 -44.20
C ASN A 442 65.72 -20.75 -43.75
N THR A 443 65.89 -20.25 -42.53
CA THR A 443 67.21 -19.97 -41.94
C THR A 443 68.07 -21.24 -41.85
N GLN A 444 67.48 -22.38 -41.50
CA GLN A 444 68.21 -23.66 -41.47
C GLN A 444 68.67 -24.07 -42.88
N GLN A 445 67.86 -23.86 -43.91
CA GLN A 445 68.24 -24.15 -45.30
C GLN A 445 69.37 -23.23 -45.77
N GLU A 446 69.30 -21.93 -45.48
CA GLU A 446 70.36 -20.96 -45.77
C GLU A 446 71.68 -21.36 -45.10
N LEU A 447 71.64 -21.69 -43.80
CA LEU A 447 72.82 -22.15 -43.06
C LEU A 447 73.40 -23.45 -43.66
N LYS A 448 72.56 -24.40 -44.05
CA LYS A 448 73.00 -25.63 -44.74
C LYS A 448 73.67 -25.32 -46.08
N GLN A 449 73.16 -24.35 -46.82
CA GLN A 449 73.73 -23.93 -48.10
C GLN A 449 75.09 -23.25 -47.91
N GLN A 450 75.21 -22.33 -46.96
CA GLN A 450 76.48 -21.70 -46.58
C GLN A 450 77.51 -22.74 -46.10
N LEU A 451 77.09 -23.74 -45.31
CA LEU A 451 77.96 -24.82 -44.86
C LEU A 451 78.46 -25.67 -46.04
N LYS A 452 77.58 -25.95 -47.01
CA LYS A 452 77.91 -26.70 -48.23
C LYS A 452 78.90 -25.92 -49.10
N GLU A 453 78.70 -24.61 -49.23
CA GLU A 453 79.61 -23.70 -49.95
C GLU A 453 81.00 -23.66 -49.31
N GLN A 454 81.09 -23.57 -47.98
CA GLN A 454 82.34 -23.66 -47.24
C GLN A 454 83.03 -25.02 -47.42
N GLN A 455 82.27 -26.12 -47.44
CA GLN A 455 82.81 -27.47 -47.67
C GLN A 455 83.25 -27.68 -49.13
N THR A 456 82.58 -27.11 -50.13
CA THR A 456 83.05 -27.11 -51.51
C THR A 456 84.25 -26.19 -51.71
N ALA A 457 84.35 -25.06 -50.99
CA ALA A 457 85.57 -24.25 -50.99
C ALA A 457 86.77 -25.01 -50.38
N GLN A 458 86.54 -25.86 -49.37
CA GLN A 458 87.58 -26.75 -48.81
C GLN A 458 87.91 -27.96 -49.70
N LYS A 459 86.97 -28.48 -50.51
CA LYS A 459 87.17 -29.62 -51.42
C LYS A 459 87.55 -29.24 -52.86
N ALA A 460 87.37 -27.98 -53.27
CA ALA A 460 87.82 -27.40 -54.53
C ALA A 460 89.26 -26.86 -54.45
N THR A 461 90.10 -27.53 -53.67
CA THR A 461 91.56 -27.50 -53.87
C THR A 461 92.07 -28.87 -54.32
N PRO A 462 92.02 -29.19 -55.62
CA PRO A 462 92.87 -30.22 -56.20
C PRO A 462 94.12 -29.59 -56.83
N LYS A 463 95.23 -29.81 -56.13
CA LYS A 463 96.50 -30.32 -56.67
C LYS A 463 97.12 -29.58 -57.86
N GLY A 464 97.85 -28.52 -57.52
CA GLY A 464 98.92 -27.98 -58.35
C GLY A 464 99.89 -27.06 -57.60
N PHE A 465 100.05 -27.20 -56.28
CA PHE A 465 101.01 -26.40 -55.50
C PHE A 465 102.01 -27.28 -54.74
N TRP A 466 102.52 -28.30 -55.43
CA TRP A 466 103.79 -28.95 -55.13
C TRP A 466 104.65 -28.94 -56.40
N SER A 467 105.00 -27.75 -56.87
CA SER A 467 106.17 -27.51 -57.74
C SER A 467 106.51 -26.03 -57.72
N GLY A 468 107.00 -25.58 -56.57
CA GLY A 468 107.41 -24.21 -56.31
C GLY A 468 108.14 -24.15 -54.98
N LEU A 469 109.16 -25.00 -54.84
CA LEU A 469 110.33 -24.81 -53.98
C LEU A 469 110.02 -24.51 -52.49
N ALA A 470 110.39 -25.36 -51.53
CA ALA A 470 111.80 -25.72 -51.29
C ALA A 470 112.82 -24.61 -51.65
N SER A 471 112.44 -23.34 -51.54
CA SER A 471 113.31 -22.16 -51.60
C SER A 471 112.80 -21.09 -50.64
N PHE A 472 112.59 -21.47 -49.38
CA PHE A 472 112.70 -20.53 -48.27
C PHE A 472 113.40 -21.16 -47.05
N PHE A 473 114.29 -22.13 -47.31
CA PHE A 473 115.40 -22.49 -46.45
C PHE A 473 116.71 -22.32 -47.24
N LYS A 474 117.06 -21.06 -47.52
CA LYS A 474 118.45 -20.54 -47.57
C LYS A 474 118.43 -19.02 -47.84
N SER A 475 119.14 -18.28 -46.99
CA SER A 475 119.24 -16.81 -46.87
C SER A 475 118.05 -16.17 -46.17
N ARG A 476 118.18 -15.44 -45.05
CA ARG A 476 119.32 -14.75 -44.42
C ARG A 476 118.89 -14.48 -42.95
N VAL A 477 119.65 -14.82 -41.90
CA VAL A 477 120.74 -14.01 -41.30
C VAL A 477 120.60 -12.52 -41.55
#